data_AF-A0A2T4S6Y2-F1
#
_entry.id   AF-A0A2T4S6Y2-F1
#
_cell.length_a   1.000
_cell.length_b   1.000
_cell.length_c   1.000
_cell.angle_alpha   90.00
_cell.angle_beta   90.00
_cell.angle_gamma   90.00
#
_symmetry.space_group_name_H-M   'P 1'
#
loop_
_entity.id
_entity.type
_entity.pdbx_description
1 polymer ?
#
loop_
_entity_poly.entity_id
_entity_poly.type
_entity_poly.pdbx_seq_one_letter_code
_entity_poly.pdbx_strand_id
1 'polypeptide(L)'
;VNPDEQAQLKALQEEFKQKKALAEEKLEAVESKYRQDLPEKVQALTGISIPSVNDKNQNGIRDDIDTLIDKAQQLINATKDMAQAAQAKADEASVDGLINPSELEVLSGAKNLVEANKAAAQAVIDALPAAYQKDLQLQLDAINEITLPTVNDQDNNHIDDHTDALKAAVQDLVDEAKRAHETAKQQLESIQQDQLVTPKEQSELINQFNYAKTAKHYAQKAVDMIDENLRPEFQQQLDALKAIDIPEVNDKNANGIDDNQDQLMSDALQAIKA
;
A
#
# COMPACT_ATOMS: atom_id res chain seq x y z
N VAL A 1 0.65 -46.22 24.98
CA VAL A 1 0.67 -47.61 24.48
C VAL A 1 0.05 -47.64 23.12
N ASN A 2 0.66 -48.40 22.23
CA ASN A 2 0.10 -48.70 20.93
C ASN A 2 -0.89 -49.90 21.00
N PRO A 3 -1.61 -50.24 19.91
CA PRO A 3 -2.55 -51.35 19.91
C PRO A 3 -1.94 -52.71 20.30
N ASP A 4 -0.71 -52.99 19.85
CA ASP A 4 -0.03 -54.26 20.10
C ASP A 4 0.38 -54.39 21.57
N GLU A 5 0.96 -53.33 22.14
CA GLU A 5 1.30 -53.26 23.56
C GLU A 5 0.04 -53.41 24.42
N GLN A 6 -1.07 -52.76 24.05
CA GLN A 6 -2.32 -52.91 24.77
C GLN A 6 -2.86 -54.35 24.68
N ALA A 7 -2.75 -54.99 23.51
CA ALA A 7 -3.16 -56.37 23.32
C ALA A 7 -2.32 -57.33 24.19
N GLN A 8 -1.01 -57.11 24.27
CA GLN A 8 -0.12 -57.87 25.15
C GLN A 8 -0.47 -57.68 26.63
N LEU A 9 -0.74 -56.44 27.07
CA LEU A 9 -1.17 -56.17 28.44
C LEU A 9 -2.53 -56.82 28.76
N LYS A 10 -3.46 -56.86 27.81
CA LYS A 10 -4.72 -57.61 27.93
C LYS A 10 -4.48 -59.10 28.09
N ALA A 11 -3.62 -59.69 27.26
CA ALA A 11 -3.29 -61.11 27.33
C ALA A 11 -2.64 -61.48 28.68
N LEU A 12 -1.67 -60.68 29.15
CA LEU A 12 -1.01 -60.88 30.45
C LEU A 12 -1.99 -60.72 31.62
N GLN A 13 -2.93 -59.77 31.55
CA GLN A 13 -3.95 -59.60 32.58
C GLN A 13 -4.92 -60.78 32.64
N GLU A 14 -5.31 -61.35 31.50
CA GLU A 14 -6.12 -62.57 31.47
C GLU A 14 -5.35 -63.78 31.99
N GLU A 15 -4.08 -63.93 31.63
CA GLU A 15 -3.21 -64.99 32.17
C GLU A 15 -3.06 -64.85 33.70
N PHE A 16 -2.88 -63.63 34.21
CA PHE A 16 -2.85 -63.36 35.65
C PHE A 16 -4.15 -63.79 36.33
N LYS A 17 -5.32 -63.43 35.78
CA LYS A 17 -6.62 -63.83 36.32
C LYS A 17 -6.77 -65.35 36.39
N GLN A 18 -6.36 -66.06 35.32
CA GLN A 18 -6.38 -67.52 35.27
C GLN A 18 -5.46 -68.14 36.33
N LYS A 19 -4.23 -67.64 36.47
CA LYS A 19 -3.28 -68.12 37.48
C LYS A 19 -3.74 -67.82 38.90
N LYS A 20 -4.36 -66.66 39.16
CA LYS A 20 -4.93 -66.32 40.46
C LYS A 20 -6.10 -67.24 40.80
N ALA A 21 -7.03 -67.47 39.87
CA ALA A 21 -8.15 -68.40 40.06
C ALA A 21 -7.66 -69.83 40.34
N LEU A 22 -6.63 -70.30 39.63
CA LEU A 22 -6.01 -71.59 39.90
C LEU A 22 -5.36 -71.63 41.29
N ALA A 23 -4.69 -70.56 41.73
CA ALA A 23 -4.11 -70.46 43.06
C ALA A 23 -5.20 -70.51 44.15
N GLU A 24 -6.34 -69.83 43.93
CA GLU A 24 -7.52 -69.90 44.80
C GLU A 24 -8.11 -71.32 44.86
N GLU A 25 -8.24 -72.01 43.72
CA GLU A 25 -8.68 -73.41 43.65
C GLU A 25 -7.75 -74.34 44.44
N LYS A 26 -6.43 -74.22 44.22
CA LYS A 26 -5.44 -75.05 44.93
C LYS A 26 -5.40 -74.74 46.42
N LEU A 27 -5.57 -73.49 46.83
CA LEU A 27 -5.66 -73.09 48.22
C LEU A 27 -6.88 -73.70 48.91
N GLU A 28 -8.03 -73.76 48.23
CA GLU A 28 -9.25 -74.35 48.80
C GLU A 28 -9.11 -75.86 49.03
N ALA A 29 -8.33 -76.55 48.19
CA ALA A 29 -8.00 -77.97 48.37
C ALA A 29 -7.08 -78.25 49.58
N VAL A 30 -6.41 -77.23 50.14
CA VAL A 30 -5.60 -77.37 51.37
C VAL A 30 -6.53 -77.35 52.59
N GLU A 31 -6.40 -78.32 53.51
CA GLU A 31 -7.17 -78.30 54.76
C GLU A 31 -6.93 -76.99 55.53
N SER A 32 -8.00 -76.39 56.06
CA SER A 32 -7.97 -75.05 56.67
C SER A 32 -6.85 -74.85 57.70
N LYS A 33 -6.55 -75.88 58.50
CA LYS A 33 -5.47 -75.85 59.53
C LYS A 33 -4.05 -75.69 58.97
N TYR A 34 -3.84 -75.93 57.67
CA TYR A 34 -2.56 -75.79 56.99
C TYR A 34 -2.48 -74.58 56.04
N ARG A 35 -3.57 -73.83 55.84
CA ARG A 35 -3.60 -72.69 54.92
C ARG A 35 -2.72 -71.51 55.38
N GLN A 36 -2.52 -71.36 56.70
CA GLN A 36 -1.73 -70.29 57.31
C GLN A 36 -2.09 -68.92 56.71
N ASP A 37 -1.09 -68.15 56.24
CA ASP A 37 -1.23 -66.81 55.67
C ASP A 37 -1.47 -66.79 54.13
N LEU A 38 -1.58 -67.97 53.50
CA LEU A 38 -1.79 -68.08 52.05
C LEU A 38 -3.09 -67.41 51.55
N PRO A 39 -4.23 -67.45 52.28
CA PRO A 39 -5.44 -66.74 51.86
C PRO A 39 -5.24 -65.23 51.72
N GLU A 40 -4.55 -64.61 52.68
CA GLU A 40 -4.25 -63.18 52.65
C GLU A 40 -3.31 -62.85 51.49
N LYS A 41 -2.28 -63.69 51.26
CA LYS A 41 -1.34 -63.51 50.15
C LYS A 41 -2.01 -63.61 48.79
N VAL A 42 -2.90 -64.59 48.58
CA VAL A 42 -3.64 -64.75 47.31
C VAL A 42 -4.63 -63.60 47.12
N GLN A 43 -5.32 -63.17 48.18
CA GLN A 43 -6.22 -62.01 48.12
C GLN A 43 -5.47 -60.71 47.78
N ALA A 44 -4.26 -60.53 48.32
CA ALA A 44 -3.42 -59.37 48.07
C ALA A 44 -2.90 -59.27 46.62
N LEU A 45 -2.97 -60.34 45.82
CA LEU A 45 -2.60 -60.29 44.41
C LEU A 45 -3.62 -59.46 43.63
N THR A 46 -3.21 -58.28 43.17
CA THR A 46 -4.01 -57.40 42.32
C THR A 46 -3.47 -57.40 40.90
N GLY A 47 -4.38 -57.30 39.92
CA GLY A 47 -4.00 -57.20 38.52
C GLY A 47 -3.48 -55.81 38.15
N ILE A 48 -3.19 -55.63 36.87
CA ILE A 48 -2.79 -54.34 36.31
C ILE A 48 -4.00 -53.56 35.77
N SER A 49 -3.86 -52.23 35.74
CA SER A 49 -4.72 -51.36 34.94
C SER A 49 -4.15 -51.27 33.52
N ILE A 50 -4.98 -51.53 32.52
CA ILE A 50 -4.57 -51.50 31.12
C ILE A 50 -4.82 -50.09 30.58
N PRO A 51 -3.78 -49.33 30.20
CA PRO A 51 -3.95 -48.00 29.64
C PRO A 51 -4.70 -48.04 28.31
N SER A 52 -5.41 -46.95 27.99
CA SER A 52 -6.00 -46.74 26.66
C SER A 52 -4.92 -46.59 25.60
N VAL A 53 -5.22 -47.04 24.37
CA VAL A 53 -4.36 -46.77 23.21
C VAL A 53 -4.32 -45.26 22.97
N ASN A 54 -3.12 -44.74 22.84
CA ASN A 54 -2.86 -43.32 22.57
C ASN A 54 -1.75 -43.09 21.53
N ASP A 55 -1.29 -44.15 20.87
CA ASP A 55 -0.35 -44.15 19.74
C ASP A 55 -0.86 -45.19 18.74
N LYS A 56 -1.88 -44.82 17.95
CA LYS A 56 -2.58 -45.77 17.07
C LYS A 56 -1.78 -46.13 15.83
N ASN A 57 -1.02 -45.17 15.32
CA ASN A 57 -0.21 -45.32 14.11
C ASN A 57 1.17 -45.94 14.40
N GLN A 58 1.48 -46.21 15.67
CA GLN A 58 2.73 -46.85 16.13
C GLN A 58 3.97 -46.03 15.78
N ASN A 59 3.84 -44.70 15.69
CA ASN A 59 4.95 -43.80 15.38
C ASN A 59 5.73 -43.36 16.63
N GLY A 60 5.30 -43.79 17.83
CA GLY A 60 5.93 -43.41 19.10
C GLY A 60 5.55 -42.00 19.57
N ILE A 61 4.59 -41.34 18.93
CA ILE A 61 4.03 -40.04 19.28
C ILE A 61 2.60 -40.26 19.76
N ARG A 62 2.17 -39.48 20.74
CA ARG A 62 0.80 -39.54 21.23
C ARG A 62 -0.15 -38.96 20.17
N ASP A 63 -1.28 -39.62 19.91
CA ASP A 63 -2.26 -39.24 18.87
C ASP A 63 -2.70 -37.76 18.93
N ASP A 64 -2.76 -37.17 20.13
CA ASP A 64 -3.12 -35.75 20.33
C ASP A 64 -1.97 -34.79 19.98
N ILE A 65 -0.71 -35.22 20.15
CA ILE A 65 0.47 -34.48 19.69
C ILE A 65 0.55 -34.56 18.16
N ASP A 66 0.32 -35.73 17.57
CA ASP A 66 0.22 -35.89 16.11
C ASP A 66 -0.84 -34.94 15.53
N THR A 67 -2.02 -34.89 16.15
CA THR A 67 -3.10 -33.98 15.74
C THR A 67 -2.67 -32.50 15.79
N LEU A 68 -1.88 -32.10 16.79
CA LEU A 68 -1.37 -30.73 16.90
C LEU A 68 -0.27 -30.43 15.86
N ILE A 69 0.62 -31.39 15.58
CA ILE A 69 1.63 -31.27 14.52
C ILE A 69 0.95 -31.09 13.17
N ASP A 70 -0.03 -31.93 12.85
CA ASP A 70 -0.79 -31.84 11.61
C ASP A 70 -1.50 -30.49 11.48
N LYS A 71 -2.13 -30.02 12.56
CA LYS A 71 -2.79 -28.71 12.57
C LYS A 71 -1.80 -27.56 12.37
N ALA A 72 -0.63 -27.60 13.02
CA ALA A 72 0.42 -26.59 12.85
C ALA A 72 0.90 -26.57 11.39
N GLN A 73 1.16 -27.75 10.80
CA GLN A 73 1.60 -27.87 9.42
C GLN A 73 0.55 -27.35 8.43
N GLN A 74 -0.73 -27.62 8.65
CA GLN A 74 -1.83 -27.09 7.84
C GLN A 74 -1.87 -25.55 7.89
N LEU A 75 -1.73 -24.96 9.08
CA LEU A 75 -1.70 -23.51 9.25
C LEU A 75 -0.47 -22.87 8.61
N ILE A 76 0.71 -23.49 8.73
CA ILE A 76 1.94 -23.04 8.06
C ILE A 76 1.74 -23.05 6.54
N ASN A 77 1.24 -24.15 5.97
CA ASN A 77 0.98 -24.26 4.53
C ASN A 77 -0.03 -23.21 4.06
N ALA A 78 -1.15 -23.04 4.78
CA ALA A 78 -2.13 -22.01 4.47
C ALA A 78 -1.53 -20.60 4.56
N THR A 79 -0.69 -20.31 5.56
CA THR A 79 -0.01 -19.01 5.70
C THR A 79 0.95 -18.77 4.52
N LYS A 80 1.66 -19.81 4.08
CA LYS A 80 2.55 -19.73 2.92
C LYS A 80 1.78 -19.41 1.64
N ASP A 81 0.67 -20.09 1.39
CA ASP A 81 -0.18 -19.86 0.21
C ASP A 81 -0.77 -18.44 0.24
N MET A 82 -1.24 -17.98 1.40
CA MET A 82 -1.74 -16.61 1.57
C MET A 82 -0.64 -15.56 1.33
N ALA A 83 0.58 -15.80 1.83
CA ALA A 83 1.70 -14.88 1.63
C ALA A 83 2.11 -14.81 0.15
N GLN A 84 2.12 -15.94 -0.55
CA GLN A 84 2.37 -15.97 -2.00
C GLN A 84 1.29 -15.24 -2.78
N ALA A 85 0.02 -15.43 -2.44
CA ALA A 85 -1.09 -14.72 -3.06
C ALA A 85 -1.05 -13.20 -2.79
N ALA A 86 -0.69 -12.79 -1.57
CA ALA A 86 -0.52 -11.38 -1.22
C ALA A 86 0.64 -10.75 -2.00
N GLN A 87 1.77 -11.45 -2.14
CA GLN A 87 2.89 -10.98 -2.95
C GLN A 87 2.49 -10.85 -4.42
N ALA A 88 1.80 -11.84 -4.99
CA ALA A 88 1.33 -11.77 -6.37
C ALA A 88 0.40 -10.57 -6.62
N LYS A 89 -0.48 -10.25 -5.65
CA LYS A 89 -1.30 -9.04 -5.72
C LYS A 89 -0.49 -7.75 -5.64
N ALA A 90 0.56 -7.71 -4.81
CA ALA A 90 1.44 -6.55 -4.72
C ALA A 90 2.22 -6.35 -6.03
N ASP A 91 2.67 -7.44 -6.65
CA ASP A 91 3.34 -7.41 -7.94
C ASP A 91 2.38 -6.94 -9.04
N GLU A 92 1.13 -7.42 -9.05
CA GLU A 92 0.07 -7.00 -9.99
C GLU A 92 -0.25 -5.51 -9.85
N ALA A 93 -0.44 -5.03 -8.62
CA ALA A 93 -0.69 -3.61 -8.34
C ALA A 93 0.49 -2.72 -8.78
N SER A 94 1.72 -3.25 -8.84
CA SER A 94 2.90 -2.47 -9.23
C SER A 94 3.14 -2.44 -10.75
N VAL A 95 2.31 -3.10 -11.57
CA VAL A 95 2.57 -3.29 -13.01
C VAL A 95 2.53 -1.98 -13.80
N ASP A 96 1.58 -1.10 -13.52
CA ASP A 96 1.44 0.19 -14.19
C ASP A 96 2.29 1.30 -13.54
N GLY A 97 2.95 0.99 -12.43
CA GLY A 97 3.74 1.94 -11.65
C GLY A 97 2.91 2.91 -10.82
N LEU A 98 1.59 2.70 -10.71
CA LEU A 98 0.67 3.52 -9.94
C LEU A 98 0.07 2.66 -8.82
N ILE A 99 -0.07 3.26 -7.64
CA ILE A 99 -0.66 2.65 -6.46
C ILE A 99 -1.65 3.66 -5.91
N ASN A 100 -2.93 3.31 -5.99
CA ASN A 100 -3.99 4.11 -5.42
C ASN A 100 -4.37 3.64 -3.99
N PRO A 101 -5.16 4.43 -3.24
CA PRO A 101 -5.58 4.06 -1.89
C PRO A 101 -6.37 2.74 -1.81
N SER A 102 -7.16 2.42 -2.84
CA SER A 102 -7.98 1.19 -2.87
C SER A 102 -7.12 -0.06 -3.01
N GLU A 103 -6.09 -0.02 -3.84
CA GLU A 103 -5.11 -1.09 -3.98
C GLU A 103 -4.32 -1.29 -2.69
N LEU A 104 -3.85 -0.20 -2.08
CA LEU A 104 -3.15 -0.27 -0.79
C LEU A 104 -4.05 -0.88 0.30
N GLU A 105 -5.34 -0.57 0.32
CA GLU A 105 -6.29 -1.17 1.27
C GLU A 105 -6.41 -2.69 1.07
N VAL A 106 -6.52 -3.15 -0.18
CA VAL A 106 -6.55 -4.59 -0.51
C VAL A 106 -5.27 -5.30 -0.09
N LEU A 107 -4.11 -4.70 -0.35
CA LEU A 107 -2.80 -5.26 0.04
C LEU A 107 -2.63 -5.29 1.56
N SER A 108 -3.07 -4.23 2.24
CA SER A 108 -3.07 -4.15 3.71
C SER A 108 -3.95 -5.24 4.32
N GLY A 109 -5.14 -5.46 3.75
CA GLY A 109 -6.03 -6.54 4.17
C GLY A 109 -5.40 -7.93 3.99
N ALA A 110 -4.74 -8.18 2.86
CA ALA A 110 -4.04 -9.43 2.61
C ALA A 110 -2.88 -9.66 3.59
N LYS A 111 -2.08 -8.62 3.88
CA LYS A 111 -1.02 -8.65 4.88
C LYS A 111 -1.57 -8.99 6.27
N ASN A 112 -2.63 -8.32 6.71
CA ASN A 112 -3.25 -8.57 8.02
C ASN A 112 -3.76 -10.01 8.15
N LEU A 113 -4.33 -10.60 7.09
CA LEU A 113 -4.76 -11.99 7.09
C LEU A 113 -3.58 -12.96 7.24
N VAL A 114 -2.46 -12.69 6.56
CA VAL A 114 -1.24 -13.49 6.68
C VAL A 114 -0.67 -13.41 8.10
N GLU A 115 -0.60 -12.22 8.69
CA GLU A 115 -0.13 -12.01 10.07
C GLU A 115 -1.03 -12.71 11.09
N ALA A 116 -2.35 -12.64 10.90
CA ALA A 116 -3.30 -13.34 11.76
C ALA A 116 -3.15 -14.86 11.68
N ASN A 117 -2.95 -15.41 10.46
CA ASN A 117 -2.76 -16.85 10.30
C ASN A 117 -1.39 -17.32 10.81
N LYS A 118 -0.35 -16.49 10.67
CA LYS A 118 0.98 -16.71 11.27
C LYS A 118 0.89 -16.78 12.80
N ALA A 119 0.13 -15.88 13.43
CA ALA A 119 -0.12 -15.89 14.87
C ALA A 119 -0.92 -17.14 15.30
N ALA A 120 -1.90 -17.57 14.51
CA ALA A 120 -2.64 -18.80 14.78
C ALA A 120 -1.74 -20.05 14.69
N ALA A 121 -0.86 -20.11 13.69
CA ALA A 121 0.14 -21.19 13.58
C ALA A 121 1.09 -21.19 14.78
N GLN A 122 1.61 -20.02 15.17
CA GLN A 122 2.47 -19.87 16.34
C GLN A 122 1.80 -20.40 17.62
N ALA A 123 0.54 -20.05 17.87
CA ALA A 123 -0.19 -20.52 19.04
C ALA A 123 -0.34 -22.06 19.10
N VAL A 124 -0.45 -22.73 17.94
CA VAL A 124 -0.48 -24.20 17.89
C VAL A 124 0.91 -24.79 18.13
N ILE A 125 1.96 -24.18 17.58
CA ILE A 125 3.35 -24.58 17.84
C ILE A 125 3.67 -24.44 19.33
N ASP A 126 3.30 -23.33 19.97
CA ASP A 126 3.56 -23.08 21.39
C ASP A 126 2.86 -24.10 22.31
N ALA A 127 1.74 -24.67 21.85
CA ALA A 127 1.01 -25.72 22.57
C ALA A 127 1.66 -27.11 22.45
N LEU A 128 2.60 -27.32 21.51
CA LEU A 128 3.33 -28.58 21.37
C LEU A 128 4.41 -28.71 22.45
N PRO A 129 4.77 -29.94 22.87
CA PRO A 129 5.99 -30.15 23.65
C PRO A 129 7.22 -29.66 22.88
N ALA A 130 8.18 -29.07 23.60
CA ALA A 130 9.37 -28.43 23.01
C ALA A 130 10.15 -29.32 22.02
N ALA A 131 10.13 -30.64 22.20
CA ALA A 131 10.78 -31.60 21.31
C ALA A 131 10.26 -31.57 19.86
N TYR A 132 9.04 -31.07 19.63
CA TYR A 132 8.37 -31.05 18.32
C TYR A 132 8.26 -29.66 17.69
N GLN A 133 8.67 -28.60 18.40
CA GLN A 133 8.46 -27.22 17.94
C GLN A 133 9.47 -26.76 16.89
N LYS A 134 10.73 -27.20 17.01
CA LYS A 134 11.87 -26.59 16.30
C LYS A 134 11.69 -26.52 14.78
N ASP A 135 11.26 -27.61 14.16
CA ASP A 135 11.12 -27.67 12.70
C ASP A 135 9.95 -26.80 12.20
N LEU A 136 8.80 -26.88 12.87
CA LEU A 136 7.63 -26.07 12.58
C LEU A 136 7.91 -24.57 12.73
N GLN A 137 8.68 -24.19 13.77
CA GLN A 137 9.09 -22.80 13.98
C GLN A 137 9.94 -22.29 12.81
N LEU A 138 10.94 -23.08 12.37
CA LEU A 138 11.77 -22.70 11.23
C LEU A 138 10.95 -22.53 9.95
N GLN A 139 9.96 -23.39 9.72
CA GLN A 139 9.06 -23.26 8.56
C GLN A 139 8.18 -22.00 8.65
N LEU A 140 7.65 -21.68 9.84
CA LEU A 140 6.83 -20.49 10.06
C LEU A 140 7.65 -19.19 9.92
N ASP A 141 8.88 -19.18 10.45
CA ASP A 141 9.80 -18.05 10.38
C ASP A 141 10.28 -17.79 8.95
N ALA A 142 10.40 -18.84 8.13
CA ALA A 142 10.78 -18.74 6.72
C ALA A 142 9.70 -18.10 5.83
N ILE A 143 8.48 -17.88 6.35
CA ILE A 143 7.45 -17.13 5.62
C ILE A 143 7.80 -15.65 5.66
N ASN A 144 8.23 -15.14 4.49
CA ASN A 144 8.62 -13.76 4.27
C ASN A 144 7.55 -12.76 4.74
N GLU A 145 8.01 -11.64 5.27
CA GLU A 145 7.14 -10.50 5.56
C GLU A 145 6.67 -9.82 4.27
N ILE A 146 5.41 -9.37 4.27
CA ILE A 146 4.83 -8.62 3.16
C ILE A 146 5.13 -7.14 3.35
N THR A 147 5.85 -6.57 2.39
CA THR A 147 6.09 -5.13 2.30
C THR A 147 5.03 -4.51 1.43
N LEU A 148 4.40 -3.44 1.91
CA LEU A 148 3.39 -2.70 1.15
C LEU A 148 4.06 -1.56 0.38
N PRO A 149 3.62 -1.28 -0.86
CA PRO A 149 4.08 -0.12 -1.60
C PRO A 149 3.52 1.18 -0.99
N THR A 150 4.06 2.32 -1.41
CA THR A 150 3.53 3.64 -1.09
C THR A 150 2.51 4.06 -2.13
N VAL A 151 1.43 4.72 -1.71
CA VAL A 151 0.48 5.37 -2.64
C VAL A 151 1.21 6.48 -3.39
N ASN A 152 1.04 6.50 -4.71
CA ASN A 152 1.54 7.55 -5.60
C ASN A 152 0.49 8.00 -6.64
N ASP A 153 -0.74 7.47 -6.61
CA ASP A 153 -1.90 7.97 -7.35
C ASP A 153 -3.03 8.20 -6.35
N GLN A 154 -2.96 9.30 -5.60
CA GLN A 154 -3.78 9.53 -4.42
C GLN A 154 -5.25 9.81 -4.76
N ASP A 155 -5.52 10.42 -5.92
CA ASP A 155 -6.85 10.78 -6.40
C ASP A 155 -7.42 9.79 -7.44
N ASN A 156 -6.66 8.74 -7.78
CA ASN A 156 -7.03 7.69 -8.71
C ASN A 156 -7.37 8.24 -10.09
N ASN A 157 -6.54 9.16 -10.58
CA ASN A 157 -6.70 9.79 -11.89
C ASN A 157 -5.80 9.18 -12.98
N HIS A 158 -5.05 8.12 -12.64
CA HIS A 158 -4.09 7.45 -13.52
C HIS A 158 -2.87 8.30 -13.92
N ILE A 159 -2.53 9.28 -13.10
CA ILE A 159 -1.32 10.10 -13.17
C ILE A 159 -0.69 10.05 -11.79
N ASP A 160 0.62 9.87 -11.72
CA ASP A 160 1.27 9.89 -10.42
C ASP A 160 1.25 11.31 -9.80
N ASP A 161 1.15 11.37 -8.48
CA ASP A 161 1.04 12.61 -7.70
C ASP A 161 2.18 13.60 -7.99
N HIS A 162 3.37 13.10 -8.34
CA HIS A 162 4.50 13.96 -8.69
C HIS A 162 4.28 14.64 -10.04
N THR A 163 3.83 13.88 -11.05
CA THR A 163 3.43 14.41 -12.35
C THR A 163 2.27 15.41 -12.22
N ASP A 164 1.28 15.15 -11.37
CA ASP A 164 0.19 16.11 -11.15
C ASP A 164 0.65 17.40 -10.48
N ALA A 165 1.52 17.31 -9.47
CA ALA A 165 2.10 18.49 -8.84
C ALA A 165 2.87 19.35 -9.86
N LEU A 166 3.58 18.69 -10.78
CA LEU A 166 4.30 19.37 -11.86
C LEU A 166 3.33 20.04 -12.85
N LYS A 167 2.26 19.35 -13.27
CA LYS A 167 1.21 19.93 -14.13
C LYS A 167 0.55 21.15 -13.49
N ALA A 168 0.24 21.08 -12.19
CA ALA A 168 -0.34 22.20 -11.46
C ALA A 168 0.60 23.42 -11.45
N ALA A 169 1.90 23.20 -11.19
CA ALA A 169 2.89 24.27 -11.22
C ALA A 169 3.06 24.91 -12.61
N VAL A 170 2.99 24.11 -13.68
CA VAL A 170 2.98 24.63 -15.06
C VAL A 170 1.73 25.45 -15.32
N GLN A 171 0.56 24.96 -14.90
CA GLN A 171 -0.71 25.65 -15.08
C GLN A 171 -0.71 27.02 -14.39
N ASP A 172 -0.16 27.13 -13.18
CA ASP A 172 -0.02 28.42 -12.47
C ASP A 172 0.78 29.45 -13.27
N LEU A 173 1.88 29.02 -13.92
CA LEU A 173 2.69 29.90 -14.76
C LEU A 173 1.99 30.28 -16.06
N VAL A 174 1.27 29.34 -16.67
CA VAL A 174 0.44 29.60 -17.86
C VAL A 174 -0.66 30.60 -17.54
N ASP A 175 -1.33 30.46 -16.39
CA ASP A 175 -2.36 31.38 -15.96
C ASP A 175 -1.80 32.76 -15.60
N GLU A 176 -0.59 32.84 -15.03
CA GLU A 176 0.10 34.11 -14.87
C GLU A 176 0.40 34.78 -16.21
N ALA A 177 0.89 34.03 -17.20
CA ALA A 177 1.12 34.54 -18.55
C ALA A 177 -0.17 35.06 -19.20
N LYS A 178 -1.29 34.34 -19.04
CA LYS A 178 -2.61 34.81 -19.51
C LYS A 178 -3.05 36.09 -18.81
N ARG A 179 -2.94 36.16 -17.47
CA ARG A 179 -3.32 37.35 -16.70
C ARG A 179 -2.51 38.57 -17.11
N ALA A 180 -1.20 38.42 -17.22
CA ALA A 180 -0.29 39.49 -17.65
C ALA A 180 -0.62 39.95 -19.08
N HIS A 181 -0.89 39.02 -19.99
CA HIS A 181 -1.29 39.34 -21.36
C HIS A 181 -2.63 40.09 -21.42
N GLU A 182 -3.64 39.62 -20.68
CA GLU A 182 -4.94 40.27 -20.61
C GLU A 182 -4.86 41.68 -20.02
N THR A 183 -4.03 41.89 -18.99
CA THR A 183 -3.78 43.22 -18.39
C THR A 183 -3.18 44.18 -19.42
N ALA A 184 -2.17 43.73 -20.18
CA ALA A 184 -1.57 44.53 -21.23
C ALA A 184 -2.55 44.82 -22.38
N LYS A 185 -3.42 43.85 -22.73
CA LYS A 185 -4.46 44.02 -23.74
C LYS A 185 -5.51 45.05 -23.32
N GLN A 186 -5.97 45.00 -22.07
CA GLN A 186 -6.91 45.98 -21.53
C GLN A 186 -6.32 47.39 -21.49
N GLN A 187 -5.03 47.51 -21.15
CA GLN A 187 -4.33 48.80 -21.21
C GLN A 187 -4.28 49.32 -22.65
N LEU A 188 -3.96 48.46 -23.64
CA LEU A 188 -3.98 48.85 -25.05
C LEU A 188 -5.38 49.29 -25.48
N GLU A 189 -6.41 48.54 -25.14
CA GLU A 189 -7.80 48.90 -25.43
C GLU A 189 -8.19 50.25 -24.81
N SER A 190 -7.73 50.54 -23.58
CA SER A 190 -7.94 51.83 -22.92
C SER A 190 -7.24 52.97 -23.65
N ILE A 191 -5.97 52.80 -24.03
CA ILE A 191 -5.18 53.79 -24.79
C ILE A 191 -5.81 54.07 -26.16
N GLN A 192 -6.45 53.07 -26.77
CA GLN A 192 -7.09 53.22 -28.08
C GLN A 192 -8.45 53.92 -28.04
N GLN A 193 -9.03 54.21 -26.85
CA GLN A 193 -10.40 54.74 -26.76
C GLN A 193 -10.54 56.18 -27.25
N ASP A 194 -9.63 57.07 -26.87
CA ASP A 194 -9.66 58.48 -27.25
C ASP A 194 -8.81 58.81 -28.48
N GLN A 195 -8.09 57.80 -29.01
CA GLN A 195 -7.18 57.90 -30.15
C GLN A 195 -5.97 58.81 -29.88
N LEU A 196 -5.69 59.11 -28.61
CA LEU A 196 -4.50 59.86 -28.18
C LEU A 196 -3.61 58.94 -27.36
N VAL A 197 -2.32 59.04 -27.59
CA VAL A 197 -1.29 58.22 -26.95
C VAL A 197 -0.26 59.17 -26.40
N THR A 198 -0.26 59.33 -25.08
CA THR A 198 0.74 60.11 -24.38
C THR A 198 2.01 59.28 -24.12
N PRO A 199 3.18 59.93 -23.88
CA PRO A 199 4.40 59.23 -23.51
C PRO A 199 4.25 58.35 -22.26
N LYS A 200 3.41 58.78 -21.31
CA LYS A 200 3.17 58.07 -20.05
C LYS A 200 2.42 56.76 -20.31
N GLU A 201 1.32 56.82 -21.04
CA GLU A 201 0.52 55.65 -21.41
C GLU A 201 1.32 54.63 -22.19
N GLN A 202 2.10 55.08 -23.18
CA GLN A 202 2.97 54.19 -23.95
C GLN A 202 4.00 53.50 -23.04
N SER A 203 4.64 54.25 -22.14
CA SER A 203 5.61 53.67 -21.19
C SER A 203 4.97 52.65 -20.26
N GLU A 204 3.76 52.89 -19.77
CA GLU A 204 3.02 51.95 -18.93
C GLU A 204 2.65 50.67 -19.69
N LEU A 205 2.18 50.79 -20.94
CA LEU A 205 1.91 49.65 -21.81
C LEU A 205 3.18 48.85 -22.12
N ILE A 206 4.32 49.50 -22.40
CA ILE A 206 5.61 48.83 -22.60
C ILE A 206 5.98 48.00 -21.37
N ASN A 207 5.77 48.52 -20.17
CA ASN A 207 6.05 47.79 -18.94
C ASN A 207 5.17 46.54 -18.81
N GLN A 208 3.85 46.66 -19.04
CA GLN A 208 2.93 45.52 -19.01
C GLN A 208 3.22 44.49 -20.10
N PHE A 209 3.55 44.94 -21.31
CA PHE A 209 3.98 44.08 -22.41
C PHE A 209 5.25 43.29 -22.06
N ASN A 210 6.27 43.96 -21.51
CA ASN A 210 7.50 43.29 -21.10
C ASN A 210 7.26 42.28 -19.97
N TYR A 211 6.36 42.59 -19.04
CA TYR A 211 5.94 41.65 -18.01
C TYR A 211 5.24 40.42 -18.60
N ALA A 212 4.25 40.62 -19.48
CA ALA A 212 3.55 39.53 -20.18
C ALA A 212 4.49 38.65 -21.00
N LYS A 213 5.45 39.26 -21.71
CA LYS A 213 6.50 38.54 -22.46
C LYS A 213 7.38 37.69 -21.53
N THR A 214 7.74 38.22 -20.38
CA THR A 214 8.56 37.52 -19.38
C THR A 214 7.78 36.37 -18.74
N ALA A 215 6.52 36.60 -18.38
CA ALA A 215 5.65 35.56 -17.83
C ALA A 215 5.45 34.41 -18.84
N LYS A 216 5.13 34.72 -20.11
CA LYS A 216 5.03 33.71 -21.18
C LYS A 216 6.33 32.93 -21.38
N HIS A 217 7.48 33.59 -21.29
CA HIS A 217 8.79 32.92 -21.38
C HIS A 217 9.03 31.93 -20.23
N TYR A 218 8.71 32.30 -19.00
CA TYR A 218 8.84 31.38 -17.86
C TYR A 218 7.83 30.22 -17.92
N ALA A 219 6.60 30.50 -18.35
CA ALA A 219 5.61 29.45 -18.59
C ALA A 219 6.08 28.47 -19.68
N GLN A 220 6.61 28.98 -20.80
CA GLN A 220 7.18 28.14 -21.86
C GLN A 220 8.32 27.27 -21.33
N LYS A 221 9.24 27.84 -20.56
CA LYS A 221 10.32 27.05 -19.93
C LYS A 221 9.80 25.93 -19.04
N ALA A 222 8.72 26.17 -18.30
CA ALA A 222 8.11 25.14 -17.47
C ALA A 222 7.44 24.05 -18.31
N VAL A 223 6.74 24.41 -19.38
CA VAL A 223 6.19 23.45 -20.37
C VAL A 223 7.30 22.61 -21.01
N ASP A 224 8.45 23.20 -21.33
CA ASP A 224 9.58 22.48 -21.92
C ASP A 224 10.24 21.49 -20.94
N MET A 225 9.99 21.63 -19.62
CA MET A 225 10.54 20.77 -18.57
C MET A 225 9.68 19.54 -18.23
N ILE A 226 8.41 19.52 -18.66
CA ILE A 226 7.52 18.37 -18.41
C ILE A 226 7.60 17.33 -19.54
N ASP A 227 7.02 16.14 -19.30
CA ASP A 227 6.93 15.07 -20.30
C ASP A 227 6.27 15.55 -21.60
N GLU A 228 6.81 15.13 -22.75
CA GLU A 228 6.34 15.57 -24.07
C GLU A 228 4.85 15.31 -24.31
N ASN A 229 4.30 14.24 -23.73
CA ASN A 229 2.88 13.89 -23.90
C ASN A 229 1.93 14.85 -23.16
N LEU A 230 2.44 15.56 -22.15
CA LEU A 230 1.67 16.52 -21.35
C LEU A 230 1.76 17.94 -21.91
N ARG A 231 2.78 18.25 -22.74
CA ARG A 231 2.99 19.60 -23.29
C ARG A 231 1.84 20.15 -24.14
N PRO A 232 1.15 19.37 -25.00
CA PRO A 232 0.18 19.92 -25.95
C PRO A 232 -0.92 20.76 -25.30
N GLU A 233 -1.39 20.38 -24.10
CA GLU A 233 -2.46 21.10 -23.40
C GLU A 233 -2.04 22.52 -22.98
N PHE A 234 -0.79 22.69 -22.55
CA PHE A 234 -0.25 23.98 -22.14
C PHE A 234 0.27 24.79 -23.34
N GLN A 235 0.86 24.12 -24.32
CA GLN A 235 1.41 24.78 -25.50
C GLN A 235 0.31 25.54 -26.28
N GLN A 236 -0.86 24.92 -26.45
CA GLN A 236 -1.99 25.58 -27.11
C GLN A 236 -2.43 26.86 -26.38
N GLN A 237 -2.40 26.85 -25.05
CA GLN A 237 -2.75 28.01 -24.23
C GLN A 237 -1.73 29.14 -24.39
N LEU A 238 -0.42 28.82 -24.41
CA LEU A 238 0.64 29.80 -24.62
C LEU A 238 0.64 30.35 -26.06
N ASP A 239 0.40 29.50 -27.06
CA ASP A 239 0.34 29.90 -28.47
C ASP A 239 -0.84 30.83 -28.75
N ALA A 240 -1.93 30.70 -28.00
CA ALA A 240 -3.08 31.61 -28.07
C ALA A 240 -2.75 33.04 -27.60
N LEU A 241 -1.69 33.24 -26.81
CA LEU A 241 -1.20 34.56 -26.37
C LEU A 241 -0.44 35.25 -27.51
N LYS A 242 -1.18 36.01 -28.32
CA LYS A 242 -0.64 36.73 -29.48
C LYS A 242 0.22 37.93 -29.05
N ALA A 243 1.05 38.44 -29.96
CA ALA A 243 1.79 39.67 -29.70
C ALA A 243 0.82 40.86 -29.54
N ILE A 244 1.20 41.83 -28.70
CA ILE A 244 0.48 43.10 -28.52
C ILE A 244 1.27 44.17 -29.26
N ASP A 245 0.60 44.88 -30.16
CA ASP A 245 1.19 46.00 -30.88
C ASP A 245 1.15 47.26 -30.02
N ILE A 246 2.30 47.92 -29.88
CA ILE A 246 2.45 49.14 -29.07
C ILE A 246 2.27 50.34 -30.00
N PRO A 247 1.24 51.20 -29.78
CA PRO A 247 1.00 52.34 -30.64
C PRO A 247 2.08 53.42 -30.45
N GLU A 248 2.30 54.23 -31.49
CA GLU A 248 3.20 55.38 -31.42
C GLU A 248 2.58 56.54 -30.62
N VAL A 249 3.41 57.34 -29.97
CA VAL A 249 2.98 58.55 -29.25
C VAL A 249 2.55 59.60 -30.26
N ASN A 250 1.30 60.06 -30.15
CA ASN A 250 0.72 61.13 -30.96
C ASN A 250 0.18 62.30 -30.14
N ASP A 251 0.29 62.31 -28.81
CA ASP A 251 0.08 63.50 -27.96
C ASP A 251 1.30 63.68 -27.05
N LYS A 252 2.39 64.21 -27.60
CA LYS A 252 3.69 64.27 -26.89
C LYS A 252 3.67 65.22 -25.70
N ASN A 253 2.90 66.31 -25.79
CA ASN A 253 2.84 67.34 -24.75
C ASN A 253 1.68 67.10 -23.76
N ALA A 254 0.91 66.03 -23.94
CA ALA A 254 -0.23 65.63 -23.12
C ALA A 254 -1.27 66.75 -22.99
N ASN A 255 -1.50 67.49 -24.08
CA ASN A 255 -2.45 68.61 -24.11
C ASN A 255 -3.85 68.20 -24.59
N GLY A 256 -4.06 66.91 -24.93
CA GLY A 256 -5.33 66.42 -25.45
C GLY A 256 -5.56 66.71 -26.94
N ILE A 257 -4.50 67.06 -27.68
CA ILE A 257 -4.53 67.36 -29.11
C ILE A 257 -3.46 66.51 -29.80
N ASP A 258 -3.84 65.84 -30.88
CA ASP A 258 -2.89 65.08 -31.70
C ASP A 258 -1.77 66.02 -32.23
N ASP A 259 -0.52 65.58 -32.16
CA ASP A 259 0.68 66.32 -32.57
C ASP A 259 0.56 66.87 -34.00
N ASN A 260 -0.13 66.17 -34.91
CA ASN A 260 -0.35 66.66 -36.28
C ASN A 260 -1.32 67.85 -36.28
N GLN A 261 -2.34 67.83 -35.43
CA GLN A 261 -3.28 68.95 -35.26
C GLN A 261 -2.60 70.14 -34.59
N ASP A 262 -1.76 69.90 -33.58
CA ASP A 262 -0.93 70.93 -32.95
C ASP A 262 -0.02 71.61 -33.99
N GLN A 263 0.61 70.83 -34.86
CA GLN A 263 1.43 71.36 -35.96
C GLN A 263 0.60 72.21 -36.93
N LEU A 264 -0.58 71.74 -37.35
CA LEU A 264 -1.48 72.49 -38.24
C LEU A 264 -1.95 73.81 -37.61
N MET A 265 -2.26 73.82 -36.31
CA MET A 265 -2.62 75.05 -35.60
C MET A 265 -1.43 76.03 -35.52
N SER A 266 -0.23 75.52 -35.23
CA SER A 266 1.00 76.32 -35.23
C SER A 266 1.25 76.94 -36.61
N ASP A 267 1.13 76.16 -37.68
CA ASP A 267 1.32 76.61 -39.06
C ASP A 267 0.28 77.66 -39.47
N ALA A 268 -1.00 77.45 -39.12
CA ALA A 268 -2.06 78.42 -39.39
C ALA A 268 -1.83 79.75 -38.64
N LEU A 269 -1.38 79.70 -37.39
CA LEU A 269 -1.02 80.89 -36.60
C LEU A 269 0.19 81.63 -37.18
N GLN A 270 1.16 80.91 -37.75
CA GLN A 270 2.29 81.52 -38.45
C GLN A 270 1.84 82.19 -39.75
N ALA A 271 0.98 81.55 -40.53
CA ALA A 271 0.47 82.09 -41.79
C ALA A 271 -0.33 83.40 -41.61
N ILE A 272 -1.06 83.56 -40.50
CA ILE A 272 -1.78 84.81 -40.18
C ILE A 272 -0.82 85.96 -39.81
N LYS A 273 0.37 85.64 -39.30
CA LYS A 273 1.37 86.64 -38.87
C LYS A 273 2.32 87.08 -40.00
N ALA A 274 2.30 86.38 -41.15
CA ALA A 274 3.10 86.65 -42.34
C ALA A 274 2.39 87.65 -43.26
#